data_AF-A0AA40CSD8-F1
#
_entry.id   AF-A0AA40CSD8-F1
#
_cell.length_a   1.000
_cell.length_b   1.000
_cell.length_c   1.000
_cell.angle_alpha   90.00
_cell.angle_beta   90.00
_cell.angle_gamma   90.00
#
_symmetry.space_group_name_H-M   'P 1'
#
loop_
_entity.id
_entity.type
_entity.pdbx_description
1 polymer ?
#
loop_
_entity_poly.entity_id
_entity_poly.type
_entity_poly.pdbx_seq_one_letter_code
_entity_poly.pdbx_strand_id
1 'polypeptide(L)'
;MSPLTPSPPPLHRYSPPSPNTITNNTRYHKHPLRKLPLIMSTTTQPPPWHAAYPAPKTTPASMTRAEVLALMDSAAASAGKNYILVDLRRNDHEGGTIRGSVNLPAQSLYPALPTVYTMFKAAGIKKVLWYCGSSSGRGTRAAGWFADYLAERGDLEMRSLVLDGGIKGWVKGGSEFVARMDEYDAAVWAAL
;
A
#
# COMPACT_ATOMS: atom_id res chain seq x y z
N MET A 1 -12.43 -10.53 -48.36
CA MET A 1 -12.66 -11.62 -47.38
C MET A 1 -12.25 -11.09 -46.02
N SER A 2 -13.21 -10.77 -45.15
CA SER A 2 -12.93 -10.28 -43.79
C SER A 2 -12.77 -11.47 -42.83
N PRO A 3 -11.80 -11.46 -41.91
CA PRO A 3 -11.62 -12.55 -40.96
C PRO A 3 -12.71 -12.50 -39.87
N LEU A 4 -13.37 -13.64 -39.67
CA LEU A 4 -14.32 -13.88 -38.58
C LEU A 4 -13.59 -13.92 -37.24
N THR A 5 -14.01 -13.09 -36.29
CA THR A 5 -13.56 -13.17 -34.89
C THR A 5 -14.37 -14.25 -34.15
N PRO A 6 -13.73 -15.13 -33.35
CA PRO A 6 -14.47 -16.14 -32.60
C PRO A 6 -15.19 -15.50 -31.39
N SER A 7 -16.42 -15.96 -31.13
CA SER A 7 -17.24 -15.53 -30.00
C SER A 7 -16.68 -16.01 -28.65
N PRO A 8 -16.83 -15.22 -27.57
CA PRO A 8 -16.37 -15.62 -26.24
C PRO A 8 -17.26 -16.73 -25.65
N PRO A 9 -16.71 -17.62 -24.80
CA PRO A 9 -17.47 -18.68 -24.15
C PRO A 9 -18.42 -18.13 -23.06
N PRO A 10 -19.54 -18.82 -22.78
CA PRO A 10 -20.53 -18.35 -21.81
C PRO A 10 -20.00 -18.41 -20.37
N LEU A 11 -20.34 -17.38 -19.59
CA LEU A 11 -19.98 -17.26 -18.18
C LEU A 11 -20.76 -18.29 -17.34
N HIS A 12 -20.03 -19.19 -16.67
CA HIS A 12 -20.61 -20.10 -15.69
C HIS A 12 -21.12 -19.29 -14.48
N ARG A 13 -22.45 -19.28 -14.26
CA ARG A 13 -23.04 -18.71 -13.04
C ARG A 13 -22.63 -19.56 -11.85
N TYR A 14 -21.87 -18.96 -10.94
CA TYR A 14 -21.63 -19.53 -9.62
C TYR A 14 -22.91 -19.46 -8.79
N SER A 15 -23.39 -20.61 -8.29
CA SER A 15 -24.48 -20.68 -7.31
C SER A 15 -23.89 -21.03 -5.94
N PRO A 16 -24.10 -20.21 -4.90
CA PRO A 16 -23.65 -20.55 -3.55
C PRO A 16 -24.49 -21.69 -2.97
N PRO A 17 -23.92 -22.55 -2.10
CA PRO A 17 -24.66 -23.62 -1.45
C PRO A 17 -25.68 -23.09 -0.44
N SER A 18 -26.84 -23.77 -0.39
CA SER A 18 -27.98 -23.47 0.50
C SER A 18 -27.64 -23.73 1.98
N PRO A 19 -28.17 -22.95 2.94
CA PRO A 19 -27.98 -23.20 4.36
C PRO A 19 -28.74 -24.47 4.77
N ASN A 20 -28.04 -25.49 5.26
CA ASN A 20 -28.68 -26.68 5.83
C ASN A 20 -29.40 -26.32 7.13
N THR A 21 -30.69 -26.67 7.17
CA THR A 21 -31.57 -26.68 8.33
C THR A 21 -31.09 -27.73 9.33
N ILE A 22 -30.73 -27.31 10.56
CA ILE A 22 -30.54 -28.24 11.67
C ILE A 22 -31.85 -28.29 12.46
N THR A 23 -32.56 -29.41 12.34
CA THR A 23 -33.71 -29.77 13.17
C THR A 23 -33.23 -30.17 14.56
N ASN A 24 -33.62 -29.41 15.58
CA ASN A 24 -33.40 -29.74 16.98
C ASN A 24 -34.39 -30.82 17.41
N ASN A 25 -33.90 -32.03 17.69
CA ASN A 25 -34.61 -32.96 18.55
C ASN A 25 -33.64 -33.95 19.16
N THR A 26 -33.44 -33.92 20.48
CA THR A 26 -33.40 -35.10 21.39
C THR A 26 -33.18 -34.66 22.86
N ARG A 27 -34.13 -35.06 23.71
CA ARG A 27 -34.11 -35.29 25.18
C ARG A 27 -32.82 -34.97 25.96
N TYR A 28 -32.97 -34.12 26.97
CA TYR A 28 -32.02 -33.96 28.07
C TYR A 28 -32.09 -35.15 29.06
N HIS A 29 -31.07 -35.99 29.09
CA HIS A 29 -30.71 -36.75 30.28
C HIS A 29 -29.63 -36.00 31.06
N LYS A 30 -29.93 -35.65 32.32
CA LYS A 30 -29.01 -34.97 33.24
C LYS A 30 -27.94 -35.95 33.72
N HIS A 31 -26.81 -36.02 33.01
CA HIS A 31 -25.57 -36.57 33.56
C HIS A 31 -24.69 -35.41 34.06
N PRO A 32 -24.01 -35.54 35.22
CA PRO A 32 -23.14 -34.50 35.73
C PRO A 32 -21.95 -34.31 34.78
N LEU A 33 -21.78 -33.08 34.28
CA LEU A 33 -20.68 -32.68 33.42
C LEU A 33 -19.35 -32.89 34.15
N ARG A 34 -18.58 -33.88 33.72
CA ARG A 34 -17.15 -33.99 34.05
C ARG A 34 -16.48 -32.77 33.43
N LYS A 35 -15.93 -31.86 34.25
CA LYS A 35 -15.21 -30.67 33.78
C LYS A 35 -14.04 -31.11 32.90
N LEU A 36 -14.16 -31.01 31.58
CA LEU A 36 -12.99 -31.03 30.70
C LEU A 36 -12.18 -29.76 30.98
N PRO A 37 -10.84 -29.83 31.01
CA PRO A 37 -10.02 -28.64 31.13
C PRO A 37 -10.32 -27.72 29.95
N LEU A 38 -10.53 -26.45 30.26
CA LEU A 38 -10.70 -25.39 29.28
C LEU A 38 -9.41 -25.33 28.46
N ILE A 39 -9.43 -25.88 27.25
CA ILE A 39 -8.36 -25.67 26.27
C ILE A 39 -8.37 -24.19 25.95
N MET A 40 -7.46 -23.43 26.56
CA MET A 40 -7.25 -22.03 26.20
C MET A 40 -6.76 -22.03 24.76
N SER A 41 -7.65 -21.72 23.82
CA SER A 41 -7.27 -21.42 22.45
C SER A 41 -6.45 -20.14 22.49
N THR A 42 -5.14 -20.27 22.55
CA THR A 42 -4.23 -19.17 22.25
C THR A 42 -4.42 -18.86 20.77
N THR A 43 -5.26 -17.88 20.45
CA THR A 43 -5.41 -17.39 19.09
C THR A 43 -4.12 -16.65 18.70
N THR A 44 -3.12 -17.41 18.26
CA THR A 44 -1.89 -16.86 17.68
C THR A 44 -2.30 -16.04 16.48
N GLN A 45 -2.22 -14.71 16.59
CA GLN A 45 -2.43 -13.84 15.45
C GLN A 45 -1.42 -14.20 14.37
N PRO A 46 -1.84 -14.28 13.09
CA PRO A 46 -0.90 -14.52 12.01
C PRO A 46 0.16 -13.41 12.03
N PRO A 47 1.42 -13.73 11.68
CA PRO A 47 2.47 -12.73 11.62
C PRO A 47 2.08 -11.60 10.66
N PRO A 48 2.54 -10.36 10.89
CA PRO A 48 2.27 -9.27 9.96
C PRO A 48 2.84 -9.60 8.57
N TRP A 49 2.16 -9.17 7.51
CA TRP A 49 2.51 -9.51 6.12
C TRP A 49 4.00 -9.25 5.77
N HIS A 50 4.60 -8.22 6.35
CA HIS A 50 5.98 -7.84 6.07
C HIS A 50 7.02 -8.75 6.75
N ALA A 51 6.61 -9.63 7.67
CA ALA A 51 7.51 -10.59 8.31
C ALA A 51 8.01 -11.67 7.34
N ALA A 52 7.39 -11.81 6.17
CA ALA A 52 7.87 -12.67 5.09
C ALA A 52 9.14 -12.15 4.39
N TYR A 53 9.57 -10.92 4.70
CA TYR A 53 10.68 -10.24 4.04
C TYR A 53 11.68 -9.72 5.09
N PRO A 54 12.97 -9.56 4.74
CA PRO A 54 13.96 -9.03 5.67
C PRO A 54 13.61 -7.61 6.11
N ALA A 55 14.04 -7.24 7.31
CA ALA A 55 14.01 -5.83 7.72
C ALA A 55 14.96 -5.01 6.82
N PRO A 56 14.59 -3.78 6.44
CA PRO A 56 15.53 -2.88 5.78
C PRO A 56 16.79 -2.67 6.62
N LYS A 57 17.95 -2.68 5.97
CA LYS A 57 19.25 -2.39 6.59
C LYS A 57 19.48 -0.87 6.65
N THR A 58 19.02 -0.16 5.63
CA THR A 58 19.16 1.29 5.50
C THR A 58 18.00 2.00 6.19
N THR A 59 18.32 2.96 7.05
CA THR A 59 17.37 3.98 7.51
C THR A 59 17.22 5.03 6.40
N PRO A 60 16.07 5.12 5.72
CA PRO A 60 15.90 6.06 4.62
C PRO A 60 15.80 7.50 5.15
N ALA A 61 16.34 8.45 4.38
CA ALA A 61 16.10 9.87 4.62
C ALA A 61 14.63 10.23 4.35
N SER A 62 14.17 11.33 4.93
CA SER A 62 12.82 11.86 4.73
C SER A 62 12.84 13.22 4.03
N MET A 63 11.72 13.56 3.42
CA MET A 63 11.37 14.92 3.00
C MET A 63 10.06 15.31 3.66
N THR A 64 9.98 16.54 4.14
CA THR A 64 8.76 17.14 4.66
C THR A 64 7.76 17.42 3.54
N ARG A 65 6.48 17.56 3.89
CA ARG A 65 5.45 17.98 2.94
C ARG A 65 5.79 19.29 2.23
N ALA A 66 6.37 20.27 2.94
CA ALA A 66 6.73 21.57 2.39
C ALA A 66 7.84 21.45 1.33
N GLU A 67 8.86 20.64 1.60
CA GLU A 67 9.93 20.38 0.62
C GLU A 67 9.40 19.64 -0.61
N VAL A 68 8.45 18.72 -0.45
CA VAL A 68 7.80 18.04 -1.57
C VAL A 68 6.92 19.01 -2.37
N LEU A 69 6.16 19.89 -1.72
CA LEU A 69 5.39 20.93 -2.42
C LEU A 69 6.31 21.86 -3.22
N ALA A 70 7.41 22.32 -2.62
CA ALA A 70 8.41 23.12 -3.32
C ALA A 70 9.05 22.36 -4.51
N LEU A 71 9.26 21.04 -4.37
CA LEU A 71 9.71 20.18 -5.47
C LEU A 71 8.66 20.09 -6.58
N MET A 72 7.37 20.03 -6.25
CA MET A 72 6.28 20.01 -7.23
C MET A 72 6.16 21.32 -8.01
N ASP A 73 6.49 22.45 -7.37
CA ASP A 73 6.40 23.79 -7.98
C ASP A 73 7.66 24.23 -8.73
N SER A 74 8.74 23.47 -8.61
CA SER A 74 9.97 23.77 -9.32
C SER A 74 9.81 23.55 -10.83
N ALA A 75 10.04 24.58 -11.63
CA ALA A 75 10.08 24.47 -13.10
C ALA A 75 11.15 23.47 -13.61
N ALA A 76 12.17 23.18 -12.81
CA ALA A 76 13.22 22.21 -13.12
C ALA A 76 12.84 20.76 -12.78
N ALA A 77 11.69 20.53 -12.12
CA ALA A 77 11.27 19.21 -11.68
C ALA A 77 9.88 18.87 -12.23
N SER A 78 9.77 17.72 -12.90
CA SER A 78 8.46 17.18 -13.29
C SER A 78 8.29 15.78 -12.68
N ALA A 79 7.11 15.52 -12.12
CA ALA A 79 6.72 14.19 -11.68
C ALA A 79 6.81 13.21 -12.87
N GLY A 80 7.32 12.01 -12.63
CA GLY A 80 7.55 11.00 -13.67
C GLY A 80 8.77 11.25 -14.56
N LYS A 81 9.54 12.33 -14.33
CA LYS A 81 10.82 12.59 -15.00
C LYS A 81 11.99 12.71 -14.02
N ASN A 82 11.89 13.63 -13.06
CA ASN A 82 12.97 13.91 -12.09
C ASN A 82 12.70 13.29 -10.72
N TYR A 83 11.42 13.18 -10.36
CA TYR A 83 10.97 12.51 -9.14
C TYR A 83 9.68 11.73 -9.38
N ILE A 84 9.34 10.83 -8.48
CA ILE A 84 8.04 10.15 -8.47
C ILE A 84 7.53 10.00 -7.03
N LEU A 85 6.24 10.23 -6.84
CA LEU A 85 5.52 9.93 -5.60
C LEU A 85 4.92 8.52 -5.70
N VAL A 86 5.10 7.71 -4.66
CA VAL A 86 4.58 6.34 -4.63
C VAL A 86 3.66 6.17 -3.42
N ASP A 87 2.37 6.00 -3.70
CA ASP A 87 1.35 5.69 -2.70
C ASP A 87 1.36 4.19 -2.39
N LEU A 88 1.65 3.83 -1.15
CA LEU A 88 1.73 2.46 -0.66
C LEU A 88 0.43 1.95 -0.03
N ARG A 89 -0.64 2.74 -0.07
CA ARG A 89 -1.95 2.38 0.46
C ARG A 89 -2.61 1.27 -0.37
N ARG A 90 -3.48 0.51 0.27
CA ARG A 90 -4.25 -0.58 -0.37
C ARG A 90 -5.73 -0.41 -0.08
N ASN A 91 -6.24 -1.06 0.96
CA ASN A 91 -7.64 -0.93 1.37
C ASN A 91 -7.91 0.46 1.96
N ASP A 92 -6.87 1.15 2.43
CA ASP A 92 -6.90 2.52 2.95
C ASP A 92 -6.55 3.56 1.87
N HIS A 93 -6.58 3.18 0.59
CA HIS A 93 -6.41 4.10 -0.53
C HIS A 93 -7.73 4.82 -0.83
N GLU A 94 -8.17 5.63 0.11
CA GLU A 94 -9.41 6.41 0.09
C GLU A 94 -9.11 7.91 0.30
N GLY A 95 -10.08 8.78 -0.02
CA GLY A 95 -9.95 10.23 0.17
C GLY A 95 -9.10 10.95 -0.88
N GLY A 96 -8.80 10.30 -2.00
CA GLY A 96 -7.94 10.83 -3.05
C GLY A 96 -6.46 10.53 -2.83
N THR A 97 -5.62 11.02 -3.74
CA THR A 97 -4.17 10.78 -3.77
C THR A 97 -3.38 12.06 -4.05
N ILE A 98 -2.09 12.10 -3.73
CA ILE A 98 -1.24 13.24 -4.09
C ILE A 98 -1.02 13.23 -5.61
N ARG A 99 -1.24 14.38 -6.25
CA ARG A 99 -1.16 14.53 -7.70
C ARG A 99 0.18 14.08 -8.25
N GLY A 100 0.14 13.30 -9.34
CA GLY A 100 1.33 12.76 -9.99
C GLY A 100 1.96 11.57 -9.26
N SER A 101 1.27 10.97 -8.29
CA SER A 101 1.67 9.71 -7.67
C SER A 101 1.26 8.49 -8.49
N VAL A 102 1.96 7.37 -8.26
CA VAL A 102 1.54 6.03 -8.68
C VAL A 102 1.21 5.20 -7.44
N ASN A 103 0.15 4.40 -7.49
CA ASN A 103 -0.19 3.50 -6.38
C ASN A 103 0.47 2.13 -6.55
N LEU A 104 1.36 1.79 -5.61
CA LEU A 104 2.05 0.51 -5.52
C LEU A 104 1.91 -0.03 -4.09
N PRO A 105 0.85 -0.81 -3.77
CA PRO A 105 0.62 -1.34 -2.43
C PRO A 105 1.85 -2.02 -1.82
N ALA A 106 2.17 -1.67 -0.56
CA ALA A 106 3.37 -2.19 0.11
C ALA A 106 3.42 -3.73 0.20
N GLN A 107 2.25 -4.37 0.26
CA GLN A 107 2.09 -5.82 0.44
C GLN A 107 2.65 -6.63 -0.74
N SER A 108 2.76 -6.04 -1.93
CA SER A 108 3.31 -6.67 -3.13
C SER A 108 4.63 -6.05 -3.58
N LEU A 109 5.16 -5.07 -2.84
CA LEU A 109 6.28 -4.24 -3.31
C LEU A 109 7.63 -4.97 -3.30
N TYR A 110 7.95 -5.68 -2.21
CA TYR A 110 9.28 -6.27 -2.02
C TYR A 110 9.76 -7.15 -3.21
N PRO A 111 8.97 -8.15 -3.68
CA PRO A 111 9.38 -8.93 -4.85
C PRO A 111 9.39 -8.12 -6.15
N ALA A 112 8.68 -6.98 -6.21
CA ALA A 112 8.60 -6.12 -7.39
C ALA A 112 9.73 -5.09 -7.49
N LEU A 113 10.58 -4.94 -6.45
CA LEU A 113 11.66 -3.94 -6.42
C LEU A 113 12.56 -3.94 -7.66
N PRO A 114 12.99 -5.09 -8.23
CA PRO A 114 13.80 -5.09 -9.45
C PRO A 114 13.11 -4.46 -10.66
N THR A 115 11.83 -4.76 -10.84
CA THR A 115 11.02 -4.20 -11.93
C THR A 115 10.77 -2.71 -11.71
N VAL A 116 10.41 -2.33 -10.47
CA VAL A 116 10.23 -0.93 -10.08
C VAL A 116 11.50 -0.11 -10.32
N TYR A 117 12.65 -0.62 -9.90
CA TYR A 117 13.95 0.00 -10.17
C TYR A 117 14.19 0.21 -11.67
N THR A 118 13.99 -0.84 -12.47
CA THR A 118 14.22 -0.79 -13.92
C THR A 118 13.33 0.28 -14.58
N MET A 119 12.04 0.32 -14.23
CA MET A 119 11.11 1.32 -14.75
C MET A 119 11.51 2.74 -14.34
N PHE A 120 11.85 2.95 -13.06
CA PHE A 120 12.25 4.28 -12.57
C PHE A 120 13.58 4.74 -13.17
N LYS A 121 14.55 3.84 -13.34
CA LYS A 121 15.83 4.15 -13.98
C LYS A 121 15.64 4.50 -15.45
N ALA A 122 14.82 3.74 -16.18
CA ALA A 122 14.50 4.02 -17.58
C ALA A 122 13.78 5.36 -17.77
N ALA A 123 12.92 5.74 -16.81
CA ALA A 123 12.25 7.04 -16.80
C ALA A 123 13.15 8.21 -16.33
N GLY A 124 14.42 7.96 -15.97
CA GLY A 124 15.36 8.98 -15.52
C GLY A 124 15.10 9.51 -14.10
N ILE A 125 14.27 8.82 -13.31
CA ILE A 125 13.88 9.24 -11.96
C ILE A 125 15.12 9.35 -11.06
N LYS A 126 15.27 10.48 -10.37
CA LYS A 126 16.35 10.73 -9.41
C LYS A 126 15.88 10.69 -7.96
N LYS A 127 14.60 10.95 -7.69
CA LYS A 127 14.02 10.89 -6.33
C LYS A 127 12.75 10.05 -6.33
N VAL A 128 12.69 9.05 -5.47
CA VAL A 128 11.50 8.23 -5.24
C VAL A 128 10.96 8.55 -3.85
N LEU A 129 9.76 9.12 -3.79
CA LEU A 129 9.11 9.61 -2.58
C LEU A 129 8.01 8.64 -2.18
N TRP A 130 8.29 7.82 -1.17
CA TRP A 130 7.39 6.79 -0.66
C TRP A 130 6.47 7.36 0.42
N TYR A 131 5.16 7.10 0.30
CA TYR A 131 4.23 7.48 1.35
C TYR A 131 3.14 6.43 1.57
N CYS A 132 2.57 6.44 2.77
CA CYS A 132 1.31 5.75 3.05
C CYS A 132 0.40 6.68 3.85
N GLY A 133 -0.54 6.15 4.64
CA GLY A 133 -1.37 6.96 5.55
C GLY A 133 -0.56 7.94 6.39
N SER A 134 0.31 7.46 7.29
CA SER A 134 1.16 8.28 8.17
C SER A 134 2.66 8.19 7.87
N SER A 135 3.05 7.35 6.91
CA SER A 135 4.45 6.97 6.62
C SER A 135 5.26 6.35 7.76
N SER A 136 4.68 6.11 8.94
CA SER A 136 5.39 5.54 10.10
C SER A 136 5.67 4.02 10.05
N GLY A 137 5.13 3.32 9.04
CA GLY A 137 5.29 1.86 8.90
C GLY A 137 5.57 1.39 7.48
N ARG A 138 4.59 1.52 6.57
CA ARG A 138 4.77 1.12 5.16
C ARG A 138 5.77 2.03 4.43
N GLY A 139 5.65 3.35 4.61
CA GLY A 139 6.54 4.36 4.01
C GLY A 139 8.01 4.12 4.34
N THR A 140 8.35 4.10 5.64
CA THR A 140 9.72 3.82 6.11
C THR A 140 10.26 2.48 5.62
N ARG A 141 9.44 1.42 5.65
CA ARG A 141 9.88 0.09 5.20
C ARG A 141 10.16 0.03 3.69
N ALA A 142 9.24 0.52 2.87
CA ALA A 142 9.40 0.55 1.42
C ALA A 142 10.61 1.39 1.00
N ALA A 143 10.77 2.57 1.61
CA ALA A 143 11.90 3.44 1.34
C ALA A 143 13.24 2.78 1.71
N GLY A 144 13.30 2.11 2.87
CA GLY A 144 14.49 1.37 3.29
C GLY A 144 14.81 0.20 2.35
N TRP A 145 13.81 -0.62 2.00
CA TRP A 145 14.01 -1.73 1.05
C TRP A 145 14.53 -1.27 -0.31
N PHE A 146 13.98 -0.17 -0.84
CA PHE A 146 14.46 0.35 -2.11
C PHE A 146 15.84 1.00 -1.96
N ALA A 147 16.15 1.64 -0.83
CA ALA A 147 17.50 2.16 -0.56
C ALA A 147 18.54 1.04 -0.51
N ASP A 148 18.24 -0.08 0.15
CA ASP A 148 19.09 -1.28 0.16
C ASP A 148 19.30 -1.80 -1.26
N TYR A 149 18.23 -1.87 -2.05
CA TYR A 149 18.31 -2.31 -3.44
C TYR A 149 19.18 -1.39 -4.29
N LEU A 150 19.09 -0.06 -4.12
CA LEU A 150 19.94 0.91 -4.81
C LEU A 150 21.42 0.73 -4.43
N ALA A 151 21.71 0.52 -3.14
CA ALA A 151 23.06 0.27 -2.65
C ALA A 151 23.64 -1.03 -3.21
N GLU A 152 22.86 -2.11 -3.27
CA GLU A 152 23.25 -3.39 -3.88
C GLU A 152 23.55 -3.27 -5.38
N ARG A 153 22.91 -2.31 -6.07
CA ARG A 153 23.19 -1.99 -7.48
C ARG A 153 24.34 -0.99 -7.69
N GLY A 154 24.84 -0.38 -6.62
CA GLY A 154 25.80 0.72 -6.70
C GLY A 154 25.21 1.98 -7.35
N ASP A 155 23.89 2.18 -7.30
CA ASP A 155 23.24 3.36 -7.87
C ASP A 155 23.30 4.53 -6.88
N LEU A 156 24.19 5.49 -7.17
CA LEU A 156 24.39 6.68 -6.35
C LEU A 156 23.55 7.88 -6.80
N GLU A 157 22.87 7.78 -7.94
CA GLU A 157 22.11 8.89 -8.52
C GLU A 157 20.68 8.94 -8.00
N MET A 158 20.02 7.78 -7.96
CA MET A 158 18.63 7.69 -7.49
C MET A 158 18.60 7.66 -5.96
N ARG A 159 17.66 8.40 -5.37
CA ARG A 159 17.46 8.46 -3.92
C ARG A 159 16.09 7.94 -3.53
N SER A 160 16.05 7.11 -2.50
CA SER A 160 14.83 6.60 -1.87
C SER A 160 14.52 7.43 -0.62
N LEU A 161 13.35 8.07 -0.59
CA LEU A 161 12.97 9.06 0.41
C LEU A 161 11.57 8.78 0.96
N VAL A 162 11.35 9.01 2.25
CA VAL A 162 10.01 8.97 2.86
C VAL A 162 9.38 10.35 2.81
N LEU A 163 8.13 10.48 2.36
CA LEU A 163 7.34 11.69 2.63
C LEU A 163 6.86 11.64 4.08
N ASP A 164 7.38 12.54 4.90
CA ASP A 164 7.07 12.62 6.32
C ASP A 164 5.59 12.95 6.57
N GLY A 165 5.02 12.32 7.59
CA GLY A 165 3.60 12.39 7.93
C GLY A 165 2.66 11.69 6.94
N GLY A 166 3.15 11.21 5.79
CA GLY A 166 2.34 10.57 4.76
C GLY A 166 1.20 11.46 4.22
N ILE A 167 0.19 10.85 3.62
CA ILE A 167 -0.95 11.60 3.07
C ILE A 167 -1.79 12.25 4.18
N LYS A 168 -1.81 11.69 5.39
CA LYS A 168 -2.47 12.33 6.54
C LYS A 168 -1.78 13.66 6.89
N GLY A 169 -0.45 13.65 6.92
CA GLY A 169 0.35 14.85 7.13
C GLY A 169 0.20 15.85 5.98
N TRP A 170 0.05 15.37 4.75
CA TRP A 170 -0.24 16.19 3.57
C TRP A 170 -1.56 16.94 3.72
N VAL A 171 -2.66 16.23 4.00
CA VAL A 171 -4.00 16.82 4.18
C VAL A 171 -4.03 17.82 5.33
N LYS A 172 -3.39 17.49 6.47
CA LYS A 172 -3.25 18.42 7.62
C LYS A 172 -2.48 19.70 7.29
N GLY A 173 -1.72 19.71 6.19
CA GLY A 173 -1.03 20.90 5.72
C GLY A 173 -1.99 22.00 5.24
N GLY A 174 -3.26 21.69 4.99
CA GLY A 174 -4.28 22.68 4.62
C GLY A 174 -4.48 22.82 3.11
N SER A 175 -5.15 23.91 2.73
CA SER A 175 -5.70 24.09 1.37
C SER A 175 -4.67 24.02 0.26
N GLU A 176 -3.45 24.53 0.47
CA GLU A 176 -2.39 24.49 -0.54
C GLU A 176 -1.97 23.05 -0.89
N PHE A 177 -1.97 22.14 0.10
CA PHE A 177 -1.64 20.73 -0.08
C PHE A 177 -2.83 19.96 -0.64
N VAL A 178 -4.04 20.21 -0.12
CA VAL A 178 -5.28 19.60 -0.63
C VAL A 178 -5.52 19.95 -2.09
N ALA A 179 -5.18 21.17 -2.54
CA ALA A 179 -5.25 21.57 -3.94
C ALA A 179 -4.32 20.76 -4.87
N ARG A 180 -3.34 20.05 -4.30
CA ARG A 180 -2.42 19.13 -4.98
C ARG A 180 -2.83 17.67 -4.83
N MET A 181 -4.06 17.40 -4.44
CA MET A 181 -4.63 16.06 -4.49
C MET A 181 -5.52 15.90 -5.71
N ASP A 182 -5.56 14.68 -6.23
CA ASP A 182 -6.53 14.24 -7.23
C ASP A 182 -7.60 13.42 -6.52
N GLU A 183 -8.87 13.60 -6.94
CA GLU A 183 -10.05 12.94 -6.35
C GLU A 183 -10.20 13.13 -4.83
N TYR A 184 -9.83 14.32 -4.33
CA TYR A 184 -9.98 14.65 -2.91
C TYR A 184 -11.44 14.55 -2.45
N ASP A 185 -11.68 13.72 -1.44
CA ASP A 185 -12.98 13.61 -0.77
C ASP A 185 -12.86 14.10 0.68
N ALA A 186 -13.41 15.29 0.94
CA ALA A 186 -13.38 15.91 2.25
C ALA A 186 -14.05 15.07 3.36
N ALA A 187 -15.03 14.23 3.01
CA ALA A 187 -15.75 13.43 4.00
C ALA A 187 -14.84 12.37 4.64
N VAL A 188 -13.93 11.78 3.86
CA VAL A 188 -12.93 10.81 4.35
C VAL A 188 -11.98 11.44 5.37
N TRP A 189 -11.69 12.73 5.22
CA TRP A 189 -10.74 13.46 6.07
C TRP A 189 -11.39 14.28 7.19
N ALA A 190 -12.71 14.22 7.36
CA ALA A 190 -13.42 15.05 8.33
C ALA A 190 -13.00 14.81 9.79
N ALA A 191 -12.44 13.64 10.10
CA ALA A 191 -12.02 13.23 11.44
C ALA A 191 -10.49 13.30 11.68
N LEU A 192 -9.72 13.92 10.76
CA LEU A 192 -8.26 13.91 10.81
C LEU A 192 -7.62 14.87 11.80
#